data_AF-A0A7S1WX80-F1
#
_entry.id   AF-A0A7S1WX80-F1
#
_cell.length_a   1.000
_cell.length_b   1.000
_cell.length_c   1.000
_cell.angle_alpha   90.00
_cell.angle_beta   90.00
_cell.angle_gamma   90.00
#
_symmetry.space_group_name_H-M   'P 1'
#
loop_
_entity.id
_entity.type
_entity.pdbx_description
1 polymer ?
#
loop_
_entity_poly.entity_id
_entity_poly.type
_entity_poly.pdbx_seq_one_letter_code
_entity_poly.pdbx_strand_id
1 'polypeptide(L)'
;GGLLGGLRLFLKGLLLPLTARPDSELSINAPLAERTPFLRFSGRRTFTRFPSVPMDRVKAVTARHGCSVNDALMAALTGALRRYGLEVRKDERLEAGGPLEFKSMLMIGLPRPVDERDLSASLCNRMLFASCPLPIDEATAAGRLRRVAAACNNLKSRAYMTGLIGVTNFVTAVAPDFLMRKATSETMSKHSLLVSSVPSPTVPVTWPKGSGAVMQEVQMVFPNAITQVSLVTYNGAVHANIVADERLFPDPAALGRMWAA
;
A
#
# COMPACT_ATOMS: atom_id res chain seq x y z
N GLY A 1 16.86 -17.38 11.49
CA GLY A 1 16.71 -17.19 10.03
C GLY A 1 17.61 -18.18 9.31
N GLY A 2 17.08 -19.36 8.95
CA GLY A 2 17.83 -20.42 8.26
C GLY A 2 17.45 -20.56 6.78
N LEU A 3 18.19 -21.42 6.07
CA LEU A 3 18.03 -21.71 4.63
C LEU A 3 16.58 -22.01 4.21
N LEU A 4 15.88 -22.81 5.03
CA LEU A 4 14.45 -23.14 4.87
C LEU A 4 13.52 -21.92 4.92
N GLY A 5 13.83 -20.93 5.77
CA GLY A 5 13.06 -19.68 5.86
C GLY A 5 13.25 -18.79 4.62
N GLY A 6 14.47 -18.76 4.08
CA GLY A 6 14.80 -18.06 2.84
C GLY A 6 14.07 -18.65 1.62
N LEU A 7 14.11 -19.97 1.46
CA LEU A 7 13.41 -20.67 0.37
C LEU A 7 11.89 -20.46 0.40
N ARG A 8 11.29 -20.51 1.60
CA ARG A 8 9.86 -20.23 1.77
C ARG A 8 9.47 -18.82 1.33
N LEU A 9 10.29 -17.82 1.67
CA LEU A 9 10.05 -16.43 1.26
C LEU A 9 10.24 -16.23 -0.25
N PHE A 10 11.24 -16.86 -0.85
CA PHE A 10 11.44 -16.87 -2.30
C PHE A 10 10.22 -17.44 -3.03
N LEU A 11 9.76 -18.63 -2.63
CA LEU A 11 8.57 -19.26 -3.23
C LEU A 11 7.30 -18.43 -3.02
N LYS A 12 7.16 -17.77 -1.86
CA LYS A 12 6.02 -16.87 -1.60
C LYS A 12 6.00 -15.66 -2.55
N GLY A 13 7.16 -15.12 -2.91
CA GLY A 13 7.27 -14.05 -3.92
C GLY A 13 6.97 -14.57 -5.33
N LEU A 14 7.59 -15.70 -5.70
CA LEU A 14 7.45 -16.34 -7.01
C LEU A 14 6.00 -16.74 -7.32
N LEU A 15 5.28 -17.30 -6.34
CA LEU A 15 3.94 -17.86 -6.52
C LEU A 15 2.84 -16.93 -6.03
N LEU A 16 3.09 -15.62 -5.90
CA LEU A 16 2.11 -14.67 -5.34
C LEU A 16 0.74 -14.72 -6.06
N PRO A 17 0.66 -14.68 -7.41
CA PRO A 17 -0.63 -14.74 -8.11
C PRO A 17 -1.43 -16.03 -7.82
N LEU A 18 -0.71 -17.13 -7.62
CA LEU A 18 -1.26 -18.48 -7.43
C LEU A 18 -1.66 -18.75 -5.98
N THR A 19 -0.91 -18.20 -5.01
CA THR A 19 -1.06 -18.53 -3.58
C THR A 19 -1.80 -17.47 -2.77
N ALA A 20 -1.98 -16.27 -3.30
CA ALA A 20 -2.77 -15.23 -2.65
C ALA A 20 -4.23 -15.71 -2.47
N ARG A 21 -4.67 -15.75 -1.22
CA ARG A 21 -6.08 -15.97 -0.86
C ARG A 21 -6.85 -14.65 -1.01
N PRO A 22 -8.11 -14.68 -1.46
CA PRO A 22 -8.96 -13.51 -1.43
C PRO A 22 -9.08 -12.92 -0.03
N ASP A 23 -9.21 -11.59 0.04
CA ASP A 23 -9.62 -10.92 1.27
C ASP A 23 -11.02 -11.34 1.72
N SER A 24 -11.26 -11.30 3.02
CA SER A 24 -12.58 -11.41 3.62
C SER A 24 -13.52 -10.37 3.00
N GLU A 25 -14.77 -10.76 2.76
CA GLU A 25 -15.80 -9.85 2.30
C GLU A 25 -16.21 -8.94 3.45
N LEU A 26 -15.98 -7.65 3.26
CA LEU A 26 -16.22 -6.58 4.21
C LEU A 26 -16.92 -5.44 3.48
N SER A 27 -17.57 -4.58 4.22
CA SER A 27 -18.21 -3.35 3.72
C SER A 27 -17.21 -2.34 3.12
N ILE A 28 -15.91 -2.46 3.42
CA ILE A 28 -14.82 -1.59 2.94
C ILE A 28 -14.05 -2.15 1.73
N ASN A 29 -14.52 -3.26 1.14
CA ASN A 29 -14.07 -3.76 -0.14
C ASN A 29 -15.27 -4.22 -0.98
N ALA A 30 -15.13 -4.28 -2.30
CA ALA A 30 -16.19 -4.87 -3.13
C ALA A 30 -16.21 -6.40 -2.93
N PRO A 31 -17.38 -7.06 -2.99
CA PRO A 31 -17.48 -8.52 -2.97
C PRO A 31 -16.56 -9.16 -4.01
N LEU A 32 -16.05 -10.36 -3.76
CA LEU A 32 -15.10 -10.98 -4.70
C LEU A 32 -15.75 -11.19 -6.08
N ALA A 33 -17.03 -11.54 -6.12
CA ALA A 33 -17.79 -11.72 -7.35
C ALA A 33 -17.83 -10.45 -8.24
N GLU A 34 -17.81 -9.26 -7.65
CA GLU A 34 -17.75 -7.98 -8.40
C GLU A 34 -16.33 -7.64 -8.88
N ARG A 35 -15.30 -8.26 -8.27
CA ARG A 35 -13.89 -8.05 -8.59
C ARG A 35 -13.34 -9.06 -9.61
N THR A 36 -14.08 -10.14 -9.91
CA THR A 36 -13.67 -11.23 -10.81
C THR A 36 -14.58 -11.37 -12.03
N PRO A 37 -14.09 -11.87 -13.18
CA PRO A 37 -12.68 -12.17 -13.49
C PRO A 37 -11.87 -10.88 -13.75
N PHE A 38 -12.57 -9.78 -14.05
CA PHE A 38 -12.00 -8.46 -14.23
C PHE A 38 -12.60 -7.47 -13.25
N LEU A 39 -11.75 -6.59 -12.71
CA LEU A 39 -12.18 -5.48 -11.88
C LEU A 39 -13.08 -4.57 -12.72
N ARG A 40 -14.35 -4.48 -12.33
CA ARG A 40 -15.30 -3.60 -13.02
C ARG A 40 -15.01 -2.15 -12.66
N PHE A 41 -15.06 -1.28 -13.66
CA PHE A 41 -15.01 0.15 -13.44
C PHE A 41 -16.22 0.57 -12.60
N SER A 42 -15.96 1.25 -11.48
CA SER A 42 -17.02 1.69 -10.54
C SER A 42 -17.87 2.86 -11.05
N GLY A 43 -17.61 3.38 -12.25
CA GLY A 43 -18.32 4.54 -12.82
C GLY A 43 -17.74 5.87 -12.33
N ARG A 44 -17.62 6.05 -11.02
CA ARG A 44 -17.09 7.26 -10.39
C ARG A 44 -16.09 6.91 -9.31
N ARG A 45 -15.05 7.74 -9.17
CA ARG A 45 -14.09 7.69 -8.08
C ARG A 45 -13.78 9.10 -7.60
N THR A 46 -13.59 9.22 -6.30
CA THR A 46 -13.37 10.49 -5.65
C THR A 46 -11.99 10.51 -5.04
N PHE A 47 -11.26 11.57 -5.38
CA PHE A 47 -10.00 11.91 -4.72
C PHE A 47 -10.33 12.63 -3.42
N THR A 48 -9.71 12.22 -2.33
CA THR A 48 -9.87 12.89 -1.03
C THR A 48 -8.53 12.98 -0.34
N ARG A 49 -8.13 14.22 -0.10
CA ARG A 49 -6.94 14.58 0.67
C ARG A 49 -7.17 14.29 2.15
N PHE A 50 -6.17 13.72 2.81
CA PHE A 50 -6.16 13.55 4.26
C PHE A 50 -5.47 14.75 4.95
N PRO A 51 -5.76 15.01 6.23
CA PRO A 51 -4.96 15.93 7.03
C PRO A 51 -3.48 15.52 7.00
N SER A 52 -2.58 16.49 6.86
CA SER A 52 -1.14 16.21 6.90
C SER A 52 -0.71 15.83 8.32
N VAL A 53 0.26 14.94 8.41
CA VAL A 53 0.83 14.49 9.70
C VAL A 53 2.27 14.96 9.80
N PRO A 54 2.66 15.73 10.83
CA PRO A 54 4.05 16.12 11.03
C PRO A 54 4.96 14.89 11.17
N MET A 55 6.10 14.90 10.48
CA MET A 55 7.07 13.81 10.52
C MET A 55 7.60 13.56 11.93
N ASP A 56 7.60 14.56 12.81
CA ASP A 56 8.04 14.39 14.19
C ASP A 56 7.08 13.51 15.00
N ARG A 57 5.76 13.58 14.74
CA ARG A 57 4.79 12.63 15.33
C ARG A 57 5.09 11.21 14.87
N VAL A 58 5.40 11.03 13.59
CA VAL A 58 5.75 9.72 13.03
C VAL A 58 7.06 9.21 13.63
N LYS A 59 8.08 10.07 13.73
CA LYS A 59 9.38 9.74 14.35
C LYS A 59 9.22 9.33 15.81
N ALA A 60 8.36 10.00 16.57
CA ALA A 60 8.06 9.62 17.96
C ALA A 60 7.50 8.20 18.06
N VAL A 61 6.60 7.80 17.15
CA VAL A 61 6.10 6.42 17.07
C VAL A 61 7.22 5.45 16.73
N THR A 62 8.06 5.77 15.73
CA THR A 62 9.18 4.91 15.34
C THR A 62 10.20 4.73 16.47
N ALA A 63 10.51 5.80 17.21
CA ALA A 63 11.45 5.76 18.32
C ALA A 63 10.89 4.93 19.49
N ARG A 64 9.59 5.09 19.79
CA ARG A 64 8.92 4.34 20.87
C ARG A 64 8.81 2.84 20.59
N HIS A 65 8.63 2.46 19.33
CA HIS A 65 8.31 1.07 18.97
C HIS A 65 9.41 0.36 18.17
N GLY A 66 10.50 1.03 17.83
CA GLY A 66 11.61 0.46 17.07
C GLY A 66 11.22 0.00 15.65
N CYS A 67 10.24 0.66 15.04
CA CYS A 67 9.73 0.33 13.70
C CYS A 67 10.18 1.35 12.64
N SER A 68 10.04 1.03 11.36
CA SER A 68 10.30 2.00 10.29
C SER A 68 9.13 2.97 10.09
N VAL A 69 9.37 4.09 9.40
CA VAL A 69 8.34 5.07 9.04
C VAL A 69 7.17 4.40 8.31
N ASN A 70 7.45 3.57 7.30
CA ASN A 70 6.40 2.86 6.57
C ASN A 70 5.58 1.94 7.48
N ASP A 71 6.20 1.24 8.44
CA ASP A 71 5.47 0.37 9.35
C ASP A 71 4.48 1.20 10.21
N ALA A 72 4.91 2.36 10.69
CA ALA A 72 4.06 3.28 11.46
C ALA A 72 2.89 3.82 10.62
N LEU A 73 3.14 4.28 9.39
CA LEU A 73 2.10 4.81 8.50
C LEU A 73 1.09 3.74 8.09
N MET A 74 1.56 2.52 7.77
CA MET A 74 0.71 1.39 7.43
C MET A 74 -0.10 0.89 8.63
N ALA A 75 0.46 0.90 9.84
CA ALA A 75 -0.25 0.55 11.06
C ALA A 75 -1.33 1.59 11.41
N ALA A 76 -1.04 2.88 11.21
CA ALA A 76 -2.03 3.96 11.34
C ALA A 76 -3.17 3.78 10.33
N LEU A 77 -2.85 3.48 9.06
CA LEU A 77 -3.85 3.20 8.01
C LEU A 77 -4.70 1.97 8.36
N THR A 78 -4.08 0.90 8.85
CA THR A 78 -4.80 -0.30 9.30
C THR A 78 -5.77 0.03 10.44
N GLY A 79 -5.35 0.85 11.41
CA GLY A 79 -6.21 1.30 12.50
C GLY A 79 -7.36 2.19 12.02
N ALA A 80 -7.10 3.09 11.08
CA ALA A 80 -8.10 3.95 10.47
C ALA A 80 -9.14 3.14 9.68
N LEU A 81 -8.70 2.15 8.88
CA LEU A 81 -9.60 1.26 8.13
C LEU A 81 -10.47 0.42 9.06
N ARG A 82 -9.92 -0.08 10.18
CA ARG A 82 -10.70 -0.78 11.20
C ARG A 82 -11.79 0.14 11.78
N ARG A 83 -11.42 1.34 12.24
CA ARG A 83 -12.38 2.32 12.78
C ARG A 83 -13.42 2.72 11.75
N TYR A 84 -13.02 2.92 10.50
CA TYR A 84 -13.91 3.25 9.41
C TYR A 84 -14.95 2.15 9.16
N GLY A 85 -14.50 0.90 9.12
CA GLY A 85 -15.38 -0.26 8.99
C GLY A 85 -16.40 -0.37 10.12
N LEU A 86 -15.96 -0.15 11.37
CA LEU A 86 -16.83 -0.22 12.55
C LEU A 86 -17.78 0.99 12.65
N GLU A 87 -17.26 2.21 12.58
CA GLU A 87 -17.99 3.43 12.94
C GLU A 87 -18.78 4.02 11.77
N VAL A 88 -18.26 3.92 10.53
CA VAL A 88 -18.88 4.53 9.35
C VAL A 88 -19.67 3.51 8.55
N ARG A 89 -19.11 2.31 8.37
CA ARG A 89 -19.73 1.26 7.56
C ARG A 89 -20.59 0.28 8.36
N LYS A 90 -20.43 0.24 9.69
CA LYS A 90 -21.13 -0.70 10.60
C LYS A 90 -20.98 -2.15 10.13
N ASP A 91 -19.73 -2.52 9.88
CA ASP A 91 -19.38 -3.82 9.33
C ASP A 91 -19.59 -4.94 10.35
N GLU A 92 -20.66 -5.73 10.16
CA GLU A 92 -21.05 -6.81 11.07
C GLU A 92 -19.94 -7.85 11.28
N ARG A 93 -19.09 -8.12 10.28
CA ARG A 93 -18.00 -9.10 10.43
C ARG A 93 -16.84 -8.54 11.24
N LEU A 94 -16.52 -7.26 11.08
CA LEU A 94 -15.54 -6.59 11.94
C LEU A 94 -16.05 -6.48 13.38
N GLU A 95 -17.36 -6.25 13.58
CA GLU A 95 -18.01 -6.19 14.89
C GLU A 95 -18.04 -7.56 15.58
N ALA A 96 -18.42 -8.62 14.86
CA ALA A 96 -18.40 -9.99 15.37
C ALA A 96 -16.99 -10.44 15.80
N GLY A 97 -15.96 -9.86 15.18
CA GLY A 97 -14.56 -10.16 15.46
C GLY A 97 -14.09 -11.49 14.85
N GLY A 98 -12.93 -11.96 15.30
CA GLY A 98 -12.27 -13.15 14.76
C GLY A 98 -11.30 -12.85 13.62
N PRO A 99 -10.70 -13.90 13.03
CA PRO A 99 -9.65 -13.75 12.03
C PRO A 99 -10.22 -13.24 10.70
N LEU A 100 -9.66 -12.13 10.21
CA LEU A 100 -10.00 -11.54 8.91
C LEU A 100 -8.76 -11.47 8.02
N GLU A 101 -8.98 -11.76 6.74
CA GLU A 101 -7.99 -11.56 5.69
C GLU A 101 -8.22 -10.19 5.06
N PHE A 102 -7.26 -9.28 5.22
CA PHE A 102 -7.32 -7.97 4.58
C PHE A 102 -5.92 -7.55 4.17
N LYS A 103 -5.73 -7.27 2.88
CA LYS A 103 -4.41 -7.09 2.29
C LYS A 103 -4.37 -5.88 1.38
N SER A 104 -3.19 -5.24 1.38
CA SER A 104 -2.84 -4.20 0.43
C SER A 104 -1.84 -4.73 -0.59
N MET A 105 -2.00 -4.32 -1.85
CA MET A 105 -0.91 -4.32 -2.82
C MET A 105 0.01 -3.13 -2.51
N LEU A 106 1.16 -3.40 -1.92
CA LEU A 106 2.15 -2.36 -1.62
C LEU A 106 3.03 -2.14 -2.83
N MET A 107 3.05 -0.90 -3.34
CA MET A 107 3.99 -0.47 -4.37
C MET A 107 5.34 -0.15 -3.74
N ILE A 108 6.35 -0.95 -4.08
CA ILE A 108 7.72 -0.83 -3.56
C ILE A 108 8.62 -0.36 -4.70
N GLY A 109 9.28 0.78 -4.53
CA GLY A 109 10.36 1.23 -5.40
C GLY A 109 11.63 0.42 -5.14
N LEU A 110 12.26 -0.10 -6.19
CA LEU A 110 13.56 -0.76 -6.08
C LEU A 110 14.68 0.28 -6.05
N PRO A 111 15.71 0.10 -5.21
CA PRO A 111 16.91 0.93 -5.26
C PRO A 111 17.53 0.91 -6.66
N ARG A 112 17.94 2.09 -7.13
CA ARG A 112 18.60 2.26 -8.42
C ARG A 112 20.05 2.69 -8.18
N PRO A 113 21.06 1.95 -8.65
CA PRO A 113 22.35 2.57 -8.90
C PRO A 113 22.13 3.59 -10.02
N VAL A 114 22.42 4.86 -9.75
CA VAL A 114 22.43 5.89 -10.79
C VAL A 114 23.75 5.70 -11.54
N ASP A 115 23.66 5.27 -12.79
CA ASP A 115 24.80 5.31 -13.70
C ASP A 115 24.76 6.65 -14.45
N GLU A 116 25.67 7.55 -14.11
CA GLU A 116 25.79 8.86 -14.76
C GLU A 116 26.15 8.74 -16.26
N ARG A 117 26.67 7.58 -16.69
CA ARG A 117 27.05 7.31 -18.08
C ARG A 117 25.87 6.83 -18.93
N ASP A 118 24.84 6.28 -18.31
CA ASP A 118 23.60 5.86 -18.97
C ASP A 118 22.38 6.25 -18.13
N LEU A 119 22.02 7.53 -18.26
CA LEU A 119 20.81 8.07 -17.64
C LEU A 119 19.55 7.39 -18.20
N SER A 120 19.56 6.88 -19.44
CA SER A 120 18.39 6.24 -20.04
C SER A 120 18.04 4.92 -19.34
N ALA A 121 19.04 4.09 -19.03
CA ALA A 121 18.86 2.89 -18.20
C ALA A 121 18.57 3.24 -16.73
N SER A 122 19.09 4.36 -16.24
CA SER A 122 18.90 4.83 -14.86
C SER A 122 17.52 5.46 -14.59
N LEU A 123 16.82 5.93 -15.63
CA LEU A 123 15.52 6.60 -15.55
C LEU A 123 14.31 5.67 -15.81
N CYS A 124 14.52 4.37 -15.96
CA CYS A 124 13.41 3.41 -16.03
C CYS A 124 12.77 3.18 -14.66
N ASN A 125 11.43 3.21 -14.60
CA ASN A 125 10.67 2.90 -13.39
C ASN A 125 10.87 1.43 -13.00
N ARG A 126 11.58 1.18 -11.90
CA ARG A 126 11.71 -0.15 -11.28
C ARG A 126 10.85 -0.23 -10.02
N MET A 127 9.63 -0.73 -10.19
CA MET A 127 8.66 -0.89 -9.12
C MET A 127 8.14 -2.32 -9.07
N LEU A 128 7.85 -2.80 -7.86
CA LEU A 128 7.23 -4.09 -7.62
C LEU A 128 5.96 -3.91 -6.80
N PHE A 129 5.01 -4.82 -7.01
CA PHE A 129 3.84 -4.93 -6.16
C PHE A 129 3.99 -6.14 -5.26
N ALA A 130 3.92 -5.90 -3.96
CA ALA A 130 4.02 -6.92 -2.95
C ALA A 130 2.75 -6.98 -2.11
N SER A 131 2.26 -8.19 -1.83
CA SER A 131 1.09 -8.37 -0.98
C SER A 131 1.45 -8.18 0.49
N CYS A 132 0.85 -7.18 1.13
CA CYS A 132 1.07 -6.82 2.52
C CYS A 132 -0.23 -7.00 3.34
N PRO A 133 -0.27 -7.96 4.27
CA PRO A 133 -1.36 -8.08 5.24
C PRO A 133 -1.51 -6.83 6.10
N LEU A 134 -2.73 -6.33 6.20
CA LEU A 134 -3.13 -5.25 7.09
C LEU A 134 -4.13 -5.82 8.11
N PRO A 135 -3.69 -6.11 9.34
CA PRO A 135 -4.45 -6.84 10.35
C PRO A 135 -5.55 -5.96 10.98
N ILE A 136 -6.61 -5.68 10.21
CA ILE A 136 -7.77 -4.91 10.68
C ILE A 136 -8.60 -5.66 11.73
N ASP A 137 -8.40 -6.97 11.86
CA ASP A 137 -8.97 -7.83 12.91
C ASP A 137 -8.38 -7.53 14.31
N GLU A 138 -7.16 -6.99 14.36
CA GLU A 138 -6.48 -6.71 15.63
C GLU A 138 -7.00 -5.41 16.26
N ALA A 139 -7.58 -5.53 17.46
CA ALA A 139 -8.21 -4.42 18.18
C ALA A 139 -7.19 -3.42 18.75
N THR A 140 -6.02 -3.88 19.18
CA THR A 140 -5.03 -3.02 19.86
C THR A 140 -4.09 -2.32 18.87
N ALA A 141 -3.77 -1.04 19.12
CA ALA A 141 -2.83 -0.30 18.26
C ALA A 141 -1.43 -0.92 18.26
N ALA A 142 -0.93 -1.33 19.43
CA ALA A 142 0.36 -1.98 19.56
C ALA A 142 0.39 -3.36 18.87
N GLY A 143 -0.70 -4.14 18.98
CA GLY A 143 -0.83 -5.42 18.28
C GLY A 143 -0.79 -5.25 16.76
N ARG A 144 -1.55 -4.27 16.24
CA ARG A 144 -1.56 -3.95 14.80
C ARG A 144 -0.17 -3.57 14.32
N LEU A 145 0.49 -2.64 15.03
CA LEU A 145 1.83 -2.20 14.65
C LEU A 145 2.81 -3.37 14.58
N ARG A 146 2.79 -4.26 15.58
CA ARG A 146 3.66 -5.45 15.61
C ARG A 146 3.42 -6.37 14.41
N ARG A 147 2.16 -6.67 14.11
CA ARG A 147 1.77 -7.53 12.99
C ARG A 147 2.10 -6.90 11.63
N VAL A 148 1.85 -5.59 11.48
CA VAL A 148 2.22 -4.83 10.27
C VAL A 148 3.73 -4.78 10.08
N ALA A 149 4.50 -4.44 11.12
CA ALA A 149 5.96 -4.39 11.04
C ALA A 149 6.55 -5.76 10.66
N ALA A 150 6.02 -6.85 11.24
CA ALA A 150 6.40 -8.21 10.85
C ALA A 150 6.06 -8.52 9.37
N ALA A 151 4.87 -8.11 8.90
CA ALA A 151 4.48 -8.25 7.50
C ALA A 151 5.42 -7.47 6.56
N CYS A 152 5.67 -6.19 6.84
CA CYS A 152 6.56 -5.34 6.06
C CYS A 152 8.01 -5.84 6.05
N ASN A 153 8.52 -6.36 7.17
CA ASN A 153 9.87 -6.94 7.23
C ASN A 153 10.01 -8.18 6.33
N ASN A 154 8.96 -8.99 6.19
CA ASN A 154 8.97 -10.11 5.25
C ASN A 154 9.09 -9.64 3.79
N LEU A 155 8.51 -8.49 3.44
CA LEU A 155 8.62 -7.90 2.10
C LEU A 155 10.01 -7.33 1.82
N LYS A 156 10.70 -6.82 2.85
CA LYS A 156 12.09 -6.34 2.77
C LYS A 156 13.11 -7.48 2.66
N SER A 157 12.69 -8.75 2.80
CA SER A 157 13.58 -9.90 2.67
C SER A 157 14.17 -9.99 1.28
N ARG A 158 15.50 -10.04 1.18
CA ARG A 158 16.20 -10.24 -0.10
C ARG A 158 15.69 -11.45 -0.86
N ALA A 159 15.43 -12.57 -0.16
CA ALA A 159 14.91 -13.79 -0.79
C ALA A 159 13.51 -13.59 -1.39
N TYR A 160 12.61 -12.89 -0.68
CA TYR A 160 11.28 -12.56 -1.19
C TYR A 160 11.38 -11.66 -2.42
N MET A 161 12.20 -10.60 -2.34
CA MET A 161 12.42 -9.66 -3.43
C MET A 161 13.05 -10.32 -4.66
N THR A 162 14.03 -11.21 -4.49
CA THR A 162 14.64 -11.97 -5.59
C THR A 162 13.61 -12.86 -6.29
N GLY A 163 12.74 -13.55 -5.54
CA GLY A 163 11.66 -14.35 -6.13
C GLY A 163 10.66 -13.50 -6.91
N LEU A 164 10.27 -12.35 -6.34
CA LEU A 164 9.33 -11.41 -6.98
C LEU A 164 9.93 -10.76 -8.24
N ILE A 165 11.20 -10.37 -8.22
CA ILE A 165 11.93 -9.85 -9.40
C ILE A 165 12.04 -10.95 -10.47
N GLY A 166 12.40 -12.17 -10.07
CA GLY A 166 12.55 -13.30 -10.97
C GLY A 166 11.27 -13.60 -11.75
N VAL A 167 10.12 -13.71 -11.05
CA VAL A 167 8.83 -13.92 -11.71
C VAL A 167 8.43 -12.73 -12.57
N THR A 168 8.65 -11.50 -12.11
CA THR A 168 8.27 -10.29 -12.86
C THR A 168 9.06 -10.21 -14.17
N ASN A 169 10.38 -10.44 -14.13
CA ASN A 169 11.23 -10.41 -15.32
C ASN A 169 10.90 -11.55 -16.28
N PHE A 170 10.70 -12.77 -15.76
CA PHE A 170 10.33 -13.91 -16.58
C PHE A 170 9.00 -13.69 -17.28
N VAL A 171 7.95 -13.33 -16.53
CA VAL A 171 6.60 -13.08 -17.07
C VAL A 171 6.64 -11.96 -18.10
N THR A 172 7.30 -10.84 -17.80
CA THR A 172 7.41 -9.71 -18.75
C THR A 172 8.15 -10.09 -20.03
N ALA A 173 9.12 -11.01 -19.96
CA ALA A 173 9.91 -11.41 -21.12
C ALA A 173 9.21 -12.42 -22.04
N VAL A 174 8.37 -13.30 -21.50
CA VAL A 174 7.89 -14.50 -22.24
C VAL A 174 6.37 -14.66 -22.27
N ALA A 175 5.62 -14.00 -21.39
CA ALA A 175 4.18 -14.23 -21.29
C ALA A 175 3.41 -13.37 -22.33
N PRO A 176 2.44 -13.94 -23.05
CA PRO A 176 1.54 -13.15 -23.88
C PRO A 176 0.73 -12.14 -23.08
N ASP A 177 0.43 -10.98 -23.68
CA ASP A 177 -0.30 -9.87 -23.04
C ASP A 177 -1.61 -10.30 -22.36
N PHE A 178 -2.38 -11.19 -22.98
CA PHE A 178 -3.65 -11.65 -22.42
C PHE A 178 -3.46 -12.39 -21.09
N LEU A 179 -2.38 -13.17 -20.95
CA LEU A 179 -2.08 -13.93 -19.75
C LEU A 179 -1.58 -12.99 -18.64
N MET A 180 -0.75 -12.00 -18.98
CA MET A 180 -0.31 -10.96 -18.04
C MET A 180 -1.49 -10.14 -17.51
N ARG A 181 -2.41 -9.73 -18.38
CA ARG A 181 -3.63 -9.01 -18.00
C ARG A 181 -4.50 -9.83 -17.07
N LYS A 182 -4.72 -11.11 -17.39
CA LYS A 182 -5.49 -12.04 -16.54
C LYS A 182 -4.84 -12.21 -15.16
N ALA A 183 -3.55 -12.51 -15.11
CA ALA A 183 -2.83 -12.70 -13.85
C ALA A 183 -2.82 -11.42 -12.98
N THR A 184 -2.65 -10.25 -13.60
CA THR A 184 -2.71 -8.96 -12.92
C THR A 184 -4.11 -8.71 -12.35
N SER A 185 -5.15 -8.96 -13.15
CA SER A 185 -6.54 -8.82 -12.73
C SER A 185 -6.89 -9.72 -11.55
N GLU A 186 -6.54 -11.01 -11.65
CA GLU A 186 -6.77 -11.99 -10.58
C GLU A 186 -5.99 -11.67 -9.31
N THR A 187 -4.77 -11.15 -9.44
CA THR A 187 -3.98 -10.76 -8.27
C THR A 187 -4.57 -9.53 -7.59
N MET A 188 -4.93 -8.50 -8.37
CA MET A 188 -5.51 -7.27 -7.83
C MET A 188 -6.89 -7.51 -7.21
N SER A 189 -7.72 -8.38 -7.81
CA SER A 189 -9.07 -8.71 -7.29
C SER A 189 -9.05 -9.37 -5.91
N LYS A 190 -7.96 -10.03 -5.55
CA LYS A 190 -7.77 -10.68 -4.23
C LYS A 190 -7.36 -9.70 -3.12
N HIS A 191 -7.09 -8.44 -3.45
CA HIS A 191 -6.68 -7.40 -2.51
C HIS A 191 -7.76 -6.33 -2.37
N SER A 192 -7.80 -5.67 -1.22
CA SER A 192 -8.80 -4.64 -0.92
C SER A 192 -8.35 -3.23 -1.31
N LEU A 193 -7.04 -2.97 -1.28
CA LEU A 193 -6.47 -1.69 -1.63
C LEU A 193 -5.07 -1.82 -2.21
N LEU A 194 -4.61 -0.73 -2.82
CA LEU A 194 -3.24 -0.52 -3.23
C LEU A 194 -2.69 0.65 -2.43
N VAL A 195 -1.52 0.48 -1.83
CA VAL A 195 -0.83 1.53 -1.08
C VAL A 195 0.49 1.85 -1.73
N SER A 196 0.80 3.14 -1.84
CA SER A 196 2.14 3.62 -2.18
C SER A 196 2.64 4.59 -1.12
N SER A 197 3.92 4.46 -0.77
CA SER A 197 4.64 5.38 0.12
C SER A 197 5.91 5.84 -0.58
N VAL A 198 6.00 7.13 -0.89
CA VAL A 198 7.10 7.72 -1.65
C VAL A 198 7.79 8.78 -0.81
N PRO A 199 9.09 8.62 -0.51
CA PRO A 199 9.86 9.69 0.07
C PRO A 199 10.12 10.79 -0.97
N SER A 200 9.90 12.04 -0.58
CA SER A 200 10.17 13.27 -1.37
C SER A 200 11.23 14.12 -0.64
N PRO A 201 11.71 15.24 -1.22
CA PRO A 201 12.70 16.09 -0.56
C PRO A 201 12.27 16.53 0.85
N THR A 202 13.24 16.49 1.77
CA THR A 202 13.08 16.93 3.16
C THR A 202 13.21 18.44 3.31
N VAL A 203 13.70 19.12 2.27
CA VAL A 203 13.85 20.57 2.18
C VAL A 203 12.73 21.18 1.34
N PRO A 204 12.31 22.42 1.63
CA PRO A 204 11.31 23.10 0.83
C PRO A 204 11.80 23.29 -0.61
N VAL A 205 10.89 23.05 -1.54
CA VAL A 205 11.10 23.27 -2.97
C VAL A 205 10.28 24.48 -3.38
N THR A 206 10.87 25.37 -4.16
CA THR A 206 10.20 26.59 -4.60
C THR A 206 9.78 26.46 -6.06
N TRP A 207 8.67 27.08 -6.43
CA TRP A 207 8.21 27.13 -7.82
C TRP A 207 7.82 28.56 -8.22
N PRO A 208 8.59 29.25 -9.09
CA PRO A 208 9.83 28.81 -9.76
C PRO A 208 11.02 28.58 -8.83
N LYS A 209 12.08 27.90 -9.31
CA LYS A 209 13.31 27.63 -8.55
C LYS A 209 13.97 28.94 -8.12
N GLY A 210 14.28 29.10 -6.84
CA GLY A 210 14.89 30.31 -6.27
C GLY A 210 13.90 31.43 -5.94
N SER A 211 12.60 31.24 -6.17
CA SER A 211 11.57 32.17 -5.69
C SER A 211 11.27 31.98 -4.20
N GLY A 212 10.54 32.90 -3.57
CA GLY A 212 10.00 32.72 -2.22
C GLY A 212 8.75 31.83 -2.16
N ALA A 213 8.22 31.36 -3.30
CA ALA A 213 7.01 30.57 -3.36
C ALA A 213 7.30 29.09 -3.07
N VAL A 214 7.27 28.74 -1.78
CA VAL A 214 7.47 27.37 -1.28
C VAL A 214 6.25 26.51 -1.59
N MET A 215 6.48 25.39 -2.27
CA MET A 215 5.46 24.35 -2.45
C MET A 215 5.04 23.83 -1.07
N GLN A 216 3.75 23.82 -0.80
CA GLN A 216 3.22 23.48 0.53
C GLN A 216 2.98 21.98 0.70
N GLU A 217 2.75 21.29 -0.40
CA GLU A 217 2.31 19.90 -0.40
C GLU A 217 2.56 19.26 -1.76
N VAL A 218 2.80 17.94 -1.73
CA VAL A 218 2.86 17.10 -2.92
C VAL A 218 1.83 15.98 -2.76
N GLN A 219 0.92 15.85 -3.73
CA GLN A 219 -0.09 14.80 -3.77
C GLN A 219 0.14 13.90 -4.98
N MET A 220 0.00 12.59 -4.77
CA MET A 220 0.17 11.59 -5.81
C MET A 220 -1.16 10.87 -6.01
N VAL A 221 -1.73 11.03 -7.21
CA VAL A 221 -3.09 10.56 -7.52
C VAL A 221 -3.00 9.47 -8.59
N PHE A 222 -3.47 8.27 -8.26
CA PHE A 222 -3.58 7.17 -9.22
C PHE A 222 -5.01 6.62 -9.26
N PRO A 223 -5.70 6.70 -10.41
CA PRO A 223 -6.97 6.01 -10.61
C PRO A 223 -6.71 4.53 -10.94
N ASN A 224 -6.29 3.74 -9.95
CA ASN A 224 -6.01 2.31 -10.11
C ASN A 224 -7.28 1.45 -10.17
N ALA A 225 -7.13 0.18 -10.52
CA ALA A 225 -8.26 -0.75 -10.64
C ALA A 225 -8.96 -1.06 -9.29
N ILE A 226 -8.24 -0.97 -8.17
CA ILE A 226 -8.78 -1.03 -6.79
C ILE A 226 -8.55 0.31 -6.08
N THR A 227 -9.12 0.48 -4.88
CA THR A 227 -8.93 1.68 -4.05
C THR A 227 -7.44 1.97 -3.85
N GLN A 228 -7.02 3.21 -4.12
CA GLN A 228 -5.63 3.65 -3.97
C GLN A 228 -5.49 4.53 -2.72
N VAL A 229 -4.52 4.24 -1.87
CA VAL A 229 -4.02 5.18 -0.85
C VAL A 229 -2.58 5.55 -1.19
N SER A 230 -2.31 6.83 -1.27
CA SER A 230 -0.98 7.36 -1.59
C SER A 230 -0.46 8.18 -0.43
N LEU A 231 0.80 7.93 -0.05
CA LEU A 231 1.52 8.61 1.02
C LEU A 231 2.78 9.23 0.44
N VAL A 232 2.98 10.52 0.67
CA VAL A 232 4.17 11.25 0.22
C VAL A 232 4.75 12.01 1.41
N THR A 233 6.01 11.77 1.75
CA THR A 233 6.70 12.59 2.77
C THR A 233 7.36 13.77 2.10
N TYR A 234 7.02 14.99 2.48
CA TYR A 234 7.58 16.22 1.89
C TYR A 234 7.74 17.28 2.97
N ASN A 235 8.89 17.99 2.96
CA ASN A 235 9.15 19.15 3.82
C ASN A 235 8.71 18.97 5.30
N GLY A 236 9.07 17.84 5.91
CA GLY A 236 8.78 17.56 7.32
C GLY A 236 7.34 17.12 7.61
N ALA A 237 6.50 16.84 6.62
CA ALA A 237 5.15 16.30 6.81
C ALA A 237 4.88 15.08 5.91
N VAL A 238 3.90 14.27 6.32
CA VAL A 238 3.31 13.22 5.49
C VAL A 238 2.01 13.74 4.91
N HIS A 239 1.93 13.73 3.59
CA HIS A 239 0.75 14.07 2.82
C HIS A 239 0.13 12.78 2.30
N ALA A 240 -1.15 12.58 2.60
CA ALA A 240 -1.85 11.37 2.23
C ALA A 240 -3.13 11.69 1.45
N ASN A 241 -3.54 10.76 0.60
CA ASN A 241 -4.85 10.80 -0.05
C ASN A 241 -5.39 9.40 -0.31
N ILE A 242 -6.68 9.35 -0.60
CA ILE A 242 -7.37 8.18 -1.11
C ILE A 242 -8.05 8.51 -2.45
N VAL A 243 -8.00 7.56 -3.39
CA VAL A 243 -8.84 7.54 -4.58
C VAL A 243 -9.70 6.29 -4.52
N ALA A 244 -10.99 6.46 -4.24
CA ALA A 244 -11.92 5.37 -3.97
C ALA A 244 -13.27 5.57 -4.66
N ASP A 245 -14.01 4.49 -4.80
CA ASP A 245 -15.44 4.52 -5.12
C ASP A 245 -16.23 5.03 -3.89
N GLU A 246 -17.11 6.00 -4.10
CA GLU A 246 -17.98 6.57 -3.06
C GLU A 246 -18.93 5.51 -2.46
N ARG A 247 -19.28 4.45 -3.20
CA ARG A 247 -20.04 3.31 -2.66
C ARG A 247 -19.30 2.57 -1.56
N LEU A 248 -17.97 2.45 -1.67
CA LEU A 248 -17.13 1.76 -0.70
C LEU A 248 -16.69 2.71 0.42
N PHE A 249 -16.41 3.97 0.07
CA PHE A 249 -15.99 5.03 1.00
C PHE A 249 -16.92 6.26 0.86
N PRO A 250 -18.11 6.26 1.48
CA PRO A 250 -19.10 7.33 1.36
C PRO A 250 -18.69 8.63 2.06
N ASP A 251 -17.91 8.52 3.14
CA ASP A 251 -17.17 9.66 3.72
C ASP A 251 -15.67 9.33 3.73
N PRO A 252 -14.94 9.52 2.62
CA PRO A 252 -13.51 9.25 2.57
C PRO A 252 -12.70 10.22 3.46
N ALA A 253 -13.26 11.37 3.83
CA ALA A 253 -12.60 12.33 4.71
C ALA A 253 -12.58 11.86 6.17
N ALA A 254 -13.61 11.11 6.62
CA ALA A 254 -13.58 10.45 7.92
C ALA A 254 -12.40 9.49 8.06
N LEU A 255 -12.12 8.68 7.02
CA LEU A 255 -10.94 7.81 7.01
C LEU A 255 -9.66 8.63 7.19
N GLY A 256 -9.53 9.76 6.49
CA GLY A 256 -8.39 10.65 6.61
C GLY A 256 -8.22 11.25 8.02
N ARG A 257 -9.31 11.71 8.64
CA ARG A 257 -9.30 12.20 10.03
C ARG A 257 -8.88 11.09 11.00
N MET A 258 -9.44 9.88 10.83
CA MET A 258 -9.06 8.72 11.63
C MET A 258 -7.60 8.33 11.44
N TRP A 259 -7.04 8.48 10.24
CA TRP A 259 -5.64 8.16 9.96
C TRP A 259 -4.67 9.14 10.61
N ALA A 260 -5.00 10.44 10.64
CA ALA A 260 -4.16 11.49 11.20
C ALA A 260 -4.23 11.62 12.73
N ALA A 261 -5.26 11.03 13.36
CA ALA A 261 -5.47 11.02 14.81
C ALA A 261 -4.41 10.16 15.53
#